data_AF-A0A094QQY1-F1
#
_entry.id   AF-A0A094QQY1-F1
#
_cell.length_a   1.000
_cell.length_b   1.000
_cell.length_c   1.000
_cell.angle_alpha   90.00
_cell.angle_beta   90.00
_cell.angle_gamma   90.00
#
_symmetry.space_group_name_H-M   'P 1'
#
loop_
_entity.id
_entity.type
_entity.pdbx_description
1 polymer ?
#
loop_
_entity_poly.entity_id
_entity_poly.type
_entity_poly.pdbx_seq_one_letter_code
_entity_poly.pdbx_strand_id
1 'polypeptide(L)' 'MLNRHQTGWTTPCAKVALRREAQARLLCRTCPVNEHCQVFARDNREYGFWGGESEEERHLAGFTVAAPIGIRARGMRSVS' A
#
# COMPACT_ATOMS: atom_id res chain seq x y z
N MET A 1 38.46 -3.18 -2.10
CA MET A 1 37.36 -3.92 -2.76
C MET A 1 36.40 -4.40 -1.69
N LEU A 2 35.19 -3.84 -1.62
CA LEU A 2 33.95 -4.51 -1.19
C LEU A 2 32.82 -3.56 -1.57
N ASN A 3 32.18 -3.91 -2.68
CA ASN A 3 31.20 -3.09 -3.37
C ASN A 3 29.88 -3.16 -2.59
N ARG A 4 29.50 -2.08 -1.91
CA ARG A 4 28.30 -1.97 -1.05
C ARG A 4 26.96 -2.14 -1.80
N HIS A 5 27.01 -2.42 -3.11
CA HIS A 5 25.87 -2.45 -4.01
C HIS A 5 25.41 -3.84 -4.44
N GLN A 6 25.96 -4.92 -3.87
CA GLN A 6 25.68 -6.26 -4.36
C GLN A 6 25.45 -7.25 -3.21
N THR A 7 24.27 -7.21 -2.58
CA THR A 7 23.52 -8.36 -1.99
C THR A 7 22.44 -7.88 -1.00
N GLY A 8 21.15 -8.07 -1.32
CA GLY A 8 20.22 -8.68 -0.35
C GLY A 8 19.22 -7.86 0.48
N TRP A 9 19.23 -6.54 0.55
CA TRP A 9 18.47 -5.83 1.61
C TRP A 9 17.07 -5.26 1.25
N THR A 10 16.61 -5.34 -0.01
CA THR A 10 15.37 -4.64 -0.43
C THR A 10 14.14 -5.55 -0.65
N THR A 11 14.28 -6.85 -0.47
CA THR A 11 13.24 -7.84 -0.82
C THR A 11 12.40 -8.39 0.36
N PRO A 12 12.91 -8.54 1.60
CA PRO A 12 12.11 -9.13 2.69
C PRO A 12 10.90 -8.29 3.13
N CYS A 13 11.08 -6.98 3.28
CA CYS A 13 10.04 -6.10 3.85
C CYS A 13 8.78 -6.02 2.97
N ALA A 14 8.97 -5.96 1.63
CA ALA A 14 7.86 -5.95 0.69
C ALA A 14 7.05 -7.27 0.70
N LYS A 15 7.72 -8.43 0.88
CA LYS A 15 7.01 -9.71 1.00
C LYS A 15 6.17 -9.79 2.28
N VAL A 16 6.62 -9.18 3.37
CA VAL A 16 5.88 -9.14 4.64
C VAL A 16 4.63 -8.27 4.51
N ALA A 17 4.73 -7.09 3.88
CA ALA A 17 3.58 -6.23 3.63
C ALA A 17 2.50 -6.94 2.80
N LEU A 18 2.89 -7.54 1.67
CA LEU A 18 1.95 -8.30 0.82
C LEU A 18 1.21 -9.42 1.56
N ARG A 19 1.91 -10.16 2.44
CA ARG A 19 1.28 -11.20 3.26
C ARG A 19 0.26 -10.62 4.25
N ARG A 20 0.59 -9.49 4.89
CA ARG A 20 -0.30 -8.80 5.82
C ARG A 20 -1.54 -8.24 5.12
N GLU A 21 -1.36 -7.64 3.95
CA GLU A 21 -2.46 -7.12 3.13
C GLU A 21 -3.39 -8.24 2.66
N ALA A 22 -2.84 -9.38 2.24
CA ALA A 22 -3.65 -10.55 1.88
C ALA A 22 -4.51 -11.03 3.06
N GLN A 23 -3.96 -11.07 4.28
CA GLN A 23 -4.72 -11.41 5.49
C GLN A 23 -5.79 -10.35 5.81
N ALA A 24 -5.43 -9.07 5.75
CA ALA A 24 -6.37 -7.98 5.98
C ALA A 24 -7.53 -7.99 4.98
N ARG A 25 -7.26 -8.35 3.72
CA ARG A 25 -8.29 -8.50 2.67
C ARG A 25 -9.32 -9.56 3.03
N LEU A 26 -8.89 -10.68 3.61
CA LEU A 26 -9.82 -11.73 4.06
C LEU A 26 -10.75 -11.21 5.15
N LEU A 27 -10.23 -10.44 6.12
CA LEU A 27 -11.05 -9.82 7.16
C LEU A 27 -12.03 -8.79 6.59
N CYS A 28 -11.57 -7.97 5.65
CA CYS A 28 -12.39 -6.94 5.03
C CYS A 28 -13.57 -7.51 4.24
N ARG A 29 -13.42 -8.70 3.63
CA ARG A 29 -14.50 -9.37 2.87
C ARG A 29 -15.71 -9.74 3.71
N THR A 30 -15.53 -9.97 5.01
CA THR A 30 -16.62 -10.34 5.92
C THR A 30 -16.98 -9.21 6.90
N CYS A 31 -16.35 -8.04 6.75
CA CYS A 31 -16.56 -6.92 7.65
C CYS A 31 -17.87 -6.18 7.30
N PRO A 32 -18.83 -6.06 8.24
CA PRO A 32 -20.12 -5.43 7.96
C PRO A 32 -20.04 -3.91 7.71
N VAL A 33 -18.93 -3.27 8.09
CA VAL A 33 -18.70 -1.82 7.93
C VAL A 33 -17.64 -1.53 6.86
N ASN A 34 -17.42 -2.45 5.93
CA ASN A 34 -16.38 -2.34 4.91
C ASN A 34 -16.47 -1.03 4.12
N GLU A 35 -17.65 -0.71 3.59
CA GLU A 35 -17.87 0.50 2.77
C GLU A 35 -17.61 1.78 3.58
N HIS A 36 -18.11 1.85 4.82
CA HIS A 36 -17.88 3.01 5.68
C HIS A 36 -16.40 3.18 6.04
N CYS A 37 -15.71 2.07 6.32
CA CYS A 37 -14.27 2.05 6.57
C CYS A 37 -13.46 2.52 5.34
N GLN A 38 -13.88 2.13 4.14
CA GLN A 38 -13.25 2.57 2.88
C GLN A 38 -13.40 4.08 2.67
N VAL A 39 -14.62 4.61 2.81
CA VAL A 39 -14.90 6.04 2.67
C VAL A 39 -14.10 6.84 3.71
N PHE A 40 -14.14 6.42 4.97
CA PHE A 40 -13.38 7.07 6.04
C PHE A 40 -11.89 7.17 5.72
N ALA A 41 -11.27 6.09 5.27
CA ALA A 41 -9.84 6.07 4.98
C ALA A 41 -9.46 6.95 3.76
N ARG A 42 -10.36 7.06 2.77
CA ARG A 42 -10.18 7.93 1.61
C ARG A 42 -10.30 9.41 1.98
N ASP A 43 -11.29 9.76 2.80
CA ASP A 43 -11.53 11.13 3.23
C ASP A 43 -10.42 11.66 4.14
N ASN A 44 -9.98 10.82 5.08
CA ASN A 44 -8.96 11.18 6.07
C ASN A 44 -7.53 10.90 5.61
N ARG A 45 -7.36 10.28 4.43
CA ARG A 45 -6.05 9.92 3.86
C ARG A 45 -5.21 9.08 4.83
N GLU A 46 -5.85 8.06 5.40
CA GLU A 46 -5.23 7.18 6.38
C GLU A 46 -4.14 6.31 5.76
N TYR A 47 -3.15 5.92 6.57
CA TYR A 47 -2.05 5.04 6.15
C TYR A 47 -2.42 3.55 6.31
N GLY A 48 -1.88 2.70 5.43
CA GLY A 48 -2.05 1.24 5.51
C GLY A 48 -3.29 0.67 4.79
N PHE A 49 -3.77 -0.50 5.23
CA PHE A 49 -4.85 -1.25 4.58
C PHE A 49 -6.21 -0.95 5.22
N TRP A 50 -7.17 -0.46 4.44
CA TRP A 50 -8.48 -0.02 4.93
C TRP A 50 -9.56 -0.37 3.92
N GLY A 51 -10.73 -0.83 4.39
CA GLY A 51 -11.90 -1.06 3.52
C GLY A 51 -11.66 -1.99 2.33
N GLY A 52 -10.66 -2.88 2.38
CA GLY A 52 -10.27 -3.74 1.26
C GLY A 52 -9.15 -3.18 0.36
N GLU A 53 -8.69 -1.96 0.61
CA GLU A 53 -7.72 -1.24 -0.23
C GLU A 53 -6.38 -1.02 0.49
N SER A 54 -5.27 -1.29 -0.20
CA SER A 54 -3.94 -0.86 0.21
C SER A 54 -3.73 0.64 -0.07
N GLU A 55 -2.67 1.21 0.50
CA GLU A 55 -2.26 2.59 0.20
C GLU A 55 -1.94 2.79 -1.29
N GLU A 56 -1.36 1.78 -1.93
CA GLU A 56 -1.06 1.80 -3.37
C GLU A 56 -2.33 1.78 -4.22
N GLU A 57 -3.29 0.93 -3.89
CA GLU A 57 -4.59 0.91 -4.57
C GLU A 57 -5.33 2.23 -4.38
N ARG A 58 -5.30 2.82 -3.17
CA ARG A 58 -5.88 4.15 -2.92
C ARG A 58 -5.17 5.26 -3.70
N HIS A 59 -3.84 5.22 -3.79
CA HIS A 59 -3.06 6.16 -4.59
C HIS A 59 -3.44 6.10 -6.08
N LEU A 60 -3.55 4.90 -6.65
CA LEU A 60 -3.97 4.69 -8.04
C LEU A 60 -5.42 5.15 -8.28
N ALA A 61 -6.28 5.08 -7.26
CA ALA A 61 -7.65 5.60 -7.30
C ALA A 61 -7.74 7.13 -7.06
N GLY A 62 -6.62 7.83 -6.86
CA GLY A 62 -6.56 9.28 -6.64
C GLY A 62 -6.64 9.72 -5.17
N PHE A 63 -6.79 8.79 -4.22
CA PHE A 63 -6.86 9.05 -2.78
C PHE A 63 -5.48 8.93 -2.13
N THR A 64 -4.56 9.79 -2.54
CA THR A 64 -3.15 9.73 -2.11
C THR A 64 -2.95 10.32 -0.71
N VAL A 65 -2.22 9.61 0.13
CA VAL A 65 -1.80 10.10 1.46
C VAL A 65 -0.77 11.22 1.36
N ALA A 66 -0.65 12.06 2.39
CA ALA A 66 0.17 13.28 2.34
C ALA A 66 1.66 13.02 2.02
N ALA A 67 2.20 11.89 2.49
CA ALA A 67 3.52 11.42 2.10
C ALA A 67 3.41 9.92 1.81
N PRO A 68 3.42 9.46 0.55
CA PRO A 68 3.29 8.04 0.25
C PRO A 68 4.50 7.27 0.79
N ILE A 69 4.33 6.51 1.88
CA ILE A 69 5.41 5.78 2.55
C ILE A 69 5.42 4.36 1.97
N GLY A 70 6.41 4.07 1.12
CA GLY A 70 6.59 2.72 0.58
C GLY A 70 5.90 2.44 -0.75
N ILE A 71 5.20 3.43 -1.33
CA ILE A 71 4.84 3.39 -2.75
C ILE A 71 6.13 3.39 -3.56
N ARG A 72 6.39 2.29 -4.26
CA ARG A 72 7.56 2.18 -5.12
C ARG A 72 7.37 3.13 -6.30
N ALA A 73 8.05 4.27 -6.28
CA ALA A 73 8.11 5.28 -7.36
C ALA A 73 8.63 4.76 -8.73
N ARG A 74 8.73 3.44 -8.93
CA ARG A 74 9.29 2.81 -10.14
C ARG A 74 8.40 2.92 -11.38
N GLY A 75 7.15 3.39 -11.23
CA GLY A 75 6.15 3.55 -12.29
C GLY A 75 5.92 4.97 -12.79
N MET A 76 6.49 6.01 -12.17
CA MET A 76 6.37 7.41 -12.64
C MET A 76 7.30 7.70 -13.82
N ARG A 77 7.28 6.87 -14.88
CA ARG A 77 7.82 7.24 -16.19
C ARG A 77 6.64 7.55 -17.10
N SER A 78 6.52 8.86 -17.40
CA SER A 78 5.81 9.49 -18.51
C SER A 78 4.34 9.13 -18.72
N VAL A 79 3.44 9.98 -18.23
CA VAL A 79 2.31 10.43 -19.06
C VAL A 79 2.83 11.64 -19.82
N SER A 80 2.81 11.53 -21.15
CA SER A 80 3.26 12.54 -22.12
C SER A 80 2.58 13.89 -21.98
#